data_AF-A7RTE8-F1
#
_entry.id   AF-A7RTE8-F1
#
_cell.length_a   1.000
_cell.length_b   1.000
_cell.length_c   1.000
_cell.angle_alpha   90.00
_cell.angle_beta   90.00
_cell.angle_gamma   90.00
#
_symmetry.space_group_name_H-M   'P 1'
#
loop_
_entity.id
_entity.type
_entity.pdbx_description
1 polymer ?
#
loop_
_entity_poly.entity_id
_entity_poly.type
_entity_poly.pdbx_seq_one_letter_code
_entity_poly.pdbx_strand_id
1 'polypeptide(L)'
;MKDEQNKYKCEICQSSFSLQRLLNRHMKTHSFYKRYHCQFCGKGFNDTFDLKRHIRTHTGIKPFKCDRCDKAFTQRCSLEAHLTRVHSVVHKYGFRERRDKMFVCEDCGITFKDSPEFMKHVHELHPET
;
A
#
# COMPACT_ATOMS: atom_id res chain seq x y z
N MET A 1 26.43 -12.03 6.87
CA MET A 1 27.09 -10.72 6.72
C MET A 1 26.58 -10.09 5.42
N LYS A 2 25.62 -9.15 5.48
CA LYS A 2 25.15 -8.37 4.30
C LYS A 2 24.65 -7.01 4.78
N ASP A 3 25.57 -6.17 5.25
CA ASP A 3 25.28 -4.80 5.64
C ASP A 3 25.84 -3.84 4.60
N GLU A 4 25.22 -3.79 3.42
CA GLU A 4 25.55 -2.75 2.43
C GLU A 4 24.35 -2.31 1.58
N GLN A 5 23.14 -2.38 2.16
CA GLN A 5 21.91 -2.11 1.40
C GLN A 5 21.63 -0.60 1.21
N ASN A 6 22.40 0.31 1.83
CA ASN A 6 22.09 1.75 1.90
C ASN A 6 23.33 2.64 1.70
N LYS A 7 23.88 2.63 0.47
CA LYS A 7 25.08 3.39 0.10
C LYS A 7 24.85 4.90 -0.07
N TYR A 8 23.64 5.32 -0.43
CA TYR A 8 23.36 6.68 -0.86
C TYR A 8 22.65 7.46 0.25
N LYS A 9 23.31 8.48 0.80
CA LYS A 9 22.78 9.25 1.93
C LYS A 9 22.41 10.67 1.51
N CYS A 10 21.32 11.18 2.08
CA CYS A 10 20.94 12.58 1.95
C CYS A 10 21.71 13.40 2.98
N GLU A 11 22.49 14.39 2.55
CA GLU A 11 23.26 15.24 3.47
C GLU A 11 22.39 16.23 4.25
N ILE A 12 21.16 16.50 3.79
CA ILE A 12 20.25 17.48 4.41
C ILE A 12 19.47 16.86 5.58
N CYS A 13 18.99 15.62 5.43
CA CYS A 13 18.17 14.96 6.45
C CYS A 13 18.68 13.57 6.87
N GLN A 14 19.88 13.19 6.42
CA GLN A 14 20.56 11.92 6.75
C GLN A 14 19.79 10.64 6.37
N SER A 15 18.72 10.77 5.59
CA SER A 15 17.98 9.63 5.04
C SER A 15 18.88 8.80 4.12
N SER A 16 18.82 7.48 4.27
CA SER A 16 19.65 6.55 3.50
C SER A 16 18.83 5.75 2.49
N PHE A 17 19.40 5.55 1.31
CA PHE A 17 18.76 4.93 0.16
C PHE A 17 19.65 3.85 -0.44
N SER A 18 19.01 2.81 -0.94
CA SER A 18 19.68 1.69 -1.60
C SER A 18 20.15 1.98 -3.02
N LEU A 19 19.53 2.98 -3.68
CA LEU A 19 19.83 3.33 -5.07
C LEU A 19 19.98 4.84 -5.23
N GLN A 20 20.95 5.27 -6.04
CA GLN A 20 21.17 6.69 -6.37
C GLN A 20 19.91 7.36 -6.93
N ARG A 21 19.14 6.66 -7.78
CA ARG A 21 17.88 7.20 -8.34
C ARG A 21 16.86 7.57 -7.27
N LEU A 22 16.84 6.84 -6.15
CA LEU A 22 15.92 7.08 -5.04
C LEU A 22 16.39 8.30 -4.24
N LEU A 23 17.70 8.43 -3.98
CA LEU A 23 18.29 9.63 -3.40
C LEU A 23 18.01 10.85 -4.29
N ASN A 24 18.25 10.78 -5.61
CA ASN A 24 17.98 11.90 -6.53
C ASN A 24 16.50 12.32 -6.53
N ARG A 25 15.58 11.36 -6.45
CA ARG A 25 14.14 11.65 -6.31
C ARG A 25 13.85 12.31 -4.96
N HIS A 26 14.44 11.81 -3.89
CA HIS A 26 14.31 12.38 -2.55
C HIS A 26 14.87 13.80 -2.48
N MET A 27 16.01 14.11 -3.11
CA MET A 27 16.55 15.48 -3.12
C MET A 27 15.56 16.51 -3.68
N LYS A 28 14.61 16.11 -4.53
CA LYS A 28 13.52 16.99 -4.98
C LYS A 28 12.60 17.44 -3.83
N THR A 29 12.50 16.70 -2.72
CA THR A 29 11.70 17.11 -1.56
C THR A 29 12.36 18.25 -0.78
N HIS A 30 13.68 18.41 -0.90
CA HIS A 30 14.42 19.54 -0.35
C HIS A 30 14.43 20.75 -1.29
N SER A 31 14.10 20.55 -2.57
CA SER A 31 13.95 21.65 -3.51
C SER A 31 12.61 22.33 -3.28
N PHE A 32 12.65 23.62 -2.94
CA PHE A 32 11.46 24.48 -2.94
C PHE A 32 10.95 24.75 -4.37
N TYR A 33 11.74 24.41 -5.40
CA TYR A 33 11.38 24.59 -6.79
C TYR A 33 10.60 23.37 -7.33
N LYS A 34 9.30 23.40 -7.09
CA LYS A 34 8.36 22.46 -7.70
C LYS A 34 8.17 22.83 -9.16
N ARG A 35 8.47 21.91 -10.08
CA ARG A 35 8.42 22.18 -11.52
C ARG A 35 7.00 22.17 -12.09
N TYR A 36 6.09 21.42 -11.46
CA TYR A 36 4.76 21.17 -11.99
C TYR A 36 3.71 21.73 -11.04
N HIS A 37 2.76 22.52 -11.56
CA HIS A 37 1.77 23.20 -10.74
C HIS A 37 0.37 22.75 -11.09
N CYS A 38 -0.49 22.61 -10.08
CA CYS A 38 -1.89 22.32 -10.28
C CYS A 38 -2.62 23.55 -10.82
N GLN A 39 -3.27 23.40 -11.97
CA GLN A 39 -4.07 24.48 -12.57
C GLN A 39 -5.30 24.89 -11.74
N PHE A 40 -5.79 24.01 -10.85
CA PHE A 40 -6.99 24.28 -10.05
C PHE A 40 -6.70 24.99 -8.73
N CYS A 41 -5.52 24.79 -8.14
CA CYS A 41 -5.20 25.31 -6.80
C CYS A 41 -3.77 25.85 -6.65
N GLY A 42 -2.98 25.89 -7.72
CA GLY A 42 -1.59 26.37 -7.71
C GLY A 42 -0.59 25.47 -6.99
N LYS A 43 -1.02 24.37 -6.35
CA LYS A 43 -0.13 23.49 -5.59
C LYS A 43 0.96 22.89 -6.49
N GLY A 44 2.22 23.04 -6.08
CA GLY A 44 3.38 22.51 -6.80
C GLY A 44 3.75 21.06 -6.46
N PHE A 45 4.31 20.36 -7.43
CA PHE A 45 4.75 18.97 -7.43
C PHE A 45 6.12 18.83 -8.12
N ASN A 46 6.84 17.77 -7.74
CA ASN A 46 8.20 17.48 -8.22
C ASN A 46 8.24 16.61 -9.47
N ASP A 47 7.13 15.96 -9.80
CA ASP A 47 6.94 15.16 -11.00
C ASP A 47 5.50 15.25 -11.53
N THR A 48 5.32 14.85 -12.78
CA THR A 48 4.04 14.88 -13.49
C THR A 48 3.08 13.81 -13.01
N PHE A 49 3.60 12.68 -12.50
CA PHE A 49 2.79 11.57 -12.02
C PHE A 49 2.01 11.98 -10.76
N ASP A 50 2.68 12.61 -9.81
CA ASP A 50 2.11 13.14 -8.59
C ASP A 50 1.11 14.26 -8.87
N LEU A 51 1.41 15.16 -9.83
CA LEU A 51 0.46 16.17 -10.28
C LEU A 51 -0.79 15.53 -10.90
N LYS A 52 -0.64 14.56 -11.81
CA LYS A 52 -1.78 13.88 -12.45
C LYS A 52 -2.63 13.13 -11.44
N ARG A 53 -2.00 12.49 -10.44
CA ARG A 53 -2.70 11.85 -9.32
C ARG A 53 -3.46 12.88 -8.49
N HIS A 54 -2.85 14.03 -8.20
CA HIS A 54 -3.50 15.10 -7.46
C HIS A 54 -4.68 15.71 -8.23
N ILE A 55 -4.58 15.91 -9.54
CA ILE A 55 -5.70 16.44 -10.35
C ILE A 55 -6.98 15.62 -10.18
N ARG A 56 -6.88 14.31 -9.95
CA ARG A 56 -8.05 13.44 -9.67
C ARG A 56 -8.85 13.87 -8.45
N THR A 57 -8.26 14.61 -7.51
CA THR A 57 -8.98 15.14 -6.34
C THR A 57 -9.88 16.32 -6.71
N HIS A 58 -9.58 17.03 -7.80
CA HIS A 58 -10.42 18.11 -8.31
C HIS A 58 -11.51 17.57 -9.25
N THR A 59 -11.15 16.64 -10.13
CA THR A 59 -12.10 16.11 -11.12
C THR A 59 -13.01 15.02 -10.57
N GLY A 60 -12.73 14.50 -9.37
CA GLY A 60 -13.49 13.39 -8.79
C GLY A 60 -13.27 12.04 -9.49
N ILE A 61 -12.36 11.96 -10.47
CA ILE A 61 -12.09 10.73 -11.22
C ILE A 61 -11.49 9.68 -10.29
N LYS A 62 -12.22 8.56 -10.15
CA LYS A 62 -11.85 7.41 -9.31
C LYS A 62 -11.68 6.17 -10.20
N PRO A 63 -10.50 5.96 -10.79
CA PRO A 63 -10.31 4.90 -11.77
C PRO A 63 -10.27 3.49 -11.15
N PHE A 64 -10.10 3.38 -9.83
CA PHE A 64 -9.99 2.10 -9.13
C PHE A 64 -11.33 1.78 -8.46
N LYS A 65 -12.14 0.96 -9.11
CA LYS A 65 -13.44 0.52 -8.57
C LYS A 65 -13.26 -0.76 -7.76
N CYS A 66 -14.00 -0.87 -6.66
CA CYS A 66 -14.19 -2.14 -5.98
C CYS A 66 -15.13 -3.02 -6.81
N ASP A 67 -14.80 -4.30 -6.89
CA ASP A 67 -15.58 -5.35 -7.55
C ASP A 67 -16.68 -5.94 -6.64
N ARG A 68 -16.56 -5.73 -5.32
CA ARG A 68 -17.48 -6.24 -4.29
C ARG A 68 -18.48 -5.22 -3.78
N CYS A 69 -18.33 -3.93 -4.12
CA CYS A 69 -19.26 -2.86 -3.75
C CYS A 69 -19.10 -1.65 -4.67
N ASP A 70 -20.02 -0.70 -4.59
CA ASP A 70 -20.04 0.50 -5.45
C ASP A 70 -18.98 1.57 -5.11
N LYS A 71 -18.03 1.27 -4.22
CA LYS A 71 -16.98 2.22 -3.84
C LYS A 71 -15.89 2.27 -4.90
N ALA A 72 -15.45 3.49 -5.20
CA ALA A 72 -14.32 3.76 -6.08
C ALA A 72 -13.30 4.70 -5.44
N PHE A 73 -12.04 4.54 -5.82
CA PHE A 73 -10.87 5.19 -5.23
C PHE A 73 -10.02 5.89 -6.29
N THR A 74 -9.32 6.94 -5.87
CA THR A 74 -8.40 7.72 -6.71
C THR A 74 -7.03 7.06 -6.87
N GLN A 75 -6.71 6.11 -5.97
CA GLN A 75 -5.43 5.41 -5.88
C GLN A 75 -5.62 3.91 -5.63
N ARG A 76 -4.71 3.09 -6.18
CA ARG A 76 -4.72 1.62 -5.99
C ARG A 76 -4.54 1.23 -4.53
N CYS A 77 -3.57 1.80 -3.82
CA CYS A 77 -3.34 1.46 -2.41
C CYS A 77 -4.56 1.72 -1.51
N SER A 78 -5.38 2.72 -1.85
CA SER A 78 -6.64 2.97 -1.15
C SER A 78 -7.69 1.89 -1.43
N LEU A 79 -7.76 1.39 -2.67
CA LEU A 79 -8.60 0.23 -3.00
C LEU A 79 -8.09 -1.03 -2.27
N GLU A 80 -6.80 -1.32 -2.30
CA GLU A 80 -6.21 -2.46 -1.58
C GLU A 80 -6.53 -2.39 -0.09
N ALA A 81 -6.29 -1.24 0.55
CA ALA A 81 -6.62 -1.05 1.96
C ALA A 81 -8.13 -1.20 2.24
N HIS A 82 -8.99 -0.75 1.32
CA HIS A 82 -10.44 -0.96 1.42
C HIS A 82 -10.80 -2.44 1.31
N LEU A 83 -10.28 -3.15 0.32
CA LEU A 83 -10.49 -4.60 0.16
C LEU A 83 -10.01 -5.35 1.41
N THR A 84 -8.82 -5.02 1.92
CA THR A 84 -8.26 -5.61 3.14
C THR A 84 -9.11 -5.34 4.38
N ARG A 85 -9.66 -4.13 4.55
CA ARG A 85 -10.36 -3.74 5.78
C ARG A 85 -11.86 -4.06 5.77
N VAL A 86 -12.47 -4.05 4.60
CA VAL A 86 -13.93 -4.12 4.45
C VAL A 86 -14.38 -5.45 3.84
N HIS A 87 -13.56 -6.05 2.97
CA HIS A 87 -13.94 -7.25 2.23
C HIS A 87 -13.01 -8.45 2.46
N SER A 88 -11.99 -8.32 3.31
CA SER A 88 -11.05 -9.41 3.56
C SER A 88 -11.55 -10.31 4.67
N VAL A 89 -11.86 -11.55 4.32
CA VAL A 89 -12.04 -12.66 5.27
C VAL A 89 -10.76 -12.95 6.06
N VAL A 90 -9.58 -12.61 5.51
CA VAL A 90 -8.28 -12.80 6.17
C VAL A 90 -8.12 -11.97 7.46
N HIS A 91 -8.86 -10.86 7.58
CA HIS A 91 -8.87 -10.05 8.80
C HIS A 91 -9.92 -10.48 9.84
N LYS A 92 -10.90 -11.33 9.48
CA LYS A 92 -11.73 -12.02 10.48
C LYS A 92 -10.90 -13.05 11.24
N TYR A 93 -10.01 -13.77 10.55
CA TYR A 93 -9.16 -14.82 11.14
C TYR A 93 -7.76 -14.29 11.52
N GLY A 94 -7.73 -13.29 12.39
CA GLY A 94 -6.62 -12.37 12.71
C GLY A 94 -5.16 -12.85 12.57
N PHE A 95 -4.35 -12.05 11.84
CA PHE A 95 -2.89 -12.10 11.91
C PHE A 95 -2.35 -11.28 13.09
N ARG A 96 -1.66 -11.93 14.02
CA ARG A 96 -0.71 -11.30 14.95
C ARG A 96 0.71 -11.70 14.56
N GLU A 97 1.54 -10.72 14.19
CA GLU A 97 2.97 -10.93 13.95
C GLU A 97 3.70 -11.34 15.22
N ARG A 98 4.09 -12.61 15.34
CA ARG A 98 5.34 -13.04 15.99
C ARG A 98 5.86 -14.32 15.34
N ARG A 99 6.95 -14.18 14.58
CA ARG A 99 7.99 -15.13 14.09
C ARG A 99 7.73 -16.62 13.79
N ASP A 100 6.63 -17.23 14.22
CA ASP A 100 6.15 -18.55 13.79
C ASP A 100 4.75 -18.36 13.19
N LYS A 101 4.73 -18.19 11.86
CA LYS A 101 3.55 -17.76 11.09
C LYS A 101 2.57 -18.93 10.91
N MET A 102 1.87 -19.31 11.97
CA MET A 102 0.78 -20.27 11.92
C MET A 102 -0.57 -19.55 11.78
N PHE A 103 -1.47 -20.10 10.97
CA PHE A 103 -2.82 -19.62 10.70
C PHE A 103 -3.79 -20.42 11.55
N VAL A 104 -4.70 -19.78 12.27
CA VAL A 104 -5.65 -20.47 13.13
C VAL A 104 -7.06 -20.18 12.64
N CYS A 105 -7.85 -21.23 12.41
CA CYS A 105 -9.28 -21.09 12.13
C CYS A 105 -10.01 -20.74 13.43
N GLU A 106 -10.77 -19.65 13.43
CA GLU A 106 -11.53 -19.24 14.62
C GLU A 106 -12.83 -20.04 14.80
N ASP A 107 -13.35 -20.64 13.72
CA ASP A 107 -14.59 -21.43 13.76
C ASP A 107 -14.37 -22.84 14.32
N CYS A 108 -13.16 -23.42 14.16
CA CYS A 108 -12.85 -24.79 14.60
C CYS A 108 -11.52 -24.97 15.34
N GLY A 109 -10.69 -23.92 15.46
CA GLY A 109 -9.42 -23.94 16.20
C GLY A 109 -8.25 -24.64 15.50
N ILE A 110 -8.42 -25.12 14.26
CA ILE A 110 -7.36 -25.82 13.52
C ILE A 110 -6.24 -24.85 13.16
N THR A 111 -4.99 -25.28 13.34
CA THR A 111 -3.79 -24.52 13.00
C THR A 111 -3.13 -25.03 11.72
N PHE A 112 -2.72 -24.10 10.86
CA PHE A 112 -2.06 -24.37 9.58
C PHE A 112 -0.72 -23.64 9.55
N LYS A 113 0.26 -24.20 8.84
CA LYS A 113 1.56 -23.55 8.62
C LYS A 113 1.55 -22.66 7.38
N ASP A 114 0.60 -22.90 6.48
CA ASP A 114 0.53 -22.29 5.16
C ASP A 114 -0.79 -21.56 4.91
N SER A 115 -0.70 -20.33 4.37
CA SER A 115 -1.87 -19.50 4.05
C SER A 115 -2.81 -20.12 3.04
N PRO A 116 -2.33 -20.75 1.94
CA PRO A 116 -3.22 -21.30 0.92
C PRO A 116 -4.05 -22.47 1.45
N GLU A 117 -3.47 -23.33 2.30
CA GLU A 117 -4.18 -24.46 2.91
C GLU A 117 -5.26 -23.99 3.88
N PHE A 118 -4.93 -22.99 4.70
CA PHE A 118 -5.89 -22.36 5.60
C PHE A 118 -7.09 -21.77 4.85
N MET A 119 -6.84 -21.01 3.78
CA MET A 119 -7.92 -20.40 2.98
C MET A 119 -8.79 -21.45 2.28
N LYS A 120 -8.20 -22.57 1.83
CA LYS A 120 -8.95 -23.69 1.25
C LYS A 120 -9.87 -24.33 2.29
N HIS A 121 -9.37 -24.57 3.49
CA HIS A 121 -10.16 -25.07 4.62
C HIS A 121 -11.37 -24.18 4.92
N VAL A 122 -11.15 -22.85 5.05
CA VAL A 122 -12.24 -21.90 5.33
C VAL A 122 -13.30 -21.93 4.21
N HIS A 123 -12.90 -21.90 2.94
CA HIS A 123 -13.88 -21.93 1.84
C HIS A 123 -14.63 -23.27 1.69
N GLU A 124 -14.00 -24.40 2.01
CA GLU A 124 -14.62 -25.73 1.87
C GLU A 124 -15.54 -26.10 3.05
N LEU A 125 -15.16 -25.69 4.27
CA LEU A 125 -15.83 -26.12 5.50
C LEU A 125 -16.58 -24.99 6.22
N HIS A 126 -16.27 -23.73 5.91
CA HIS A 126 -16.91 -22.54 6.47
C HIS A 126 -17.33 -21.55 5.36
N PRO A 127 -18.15 -21.96 4.37
CA PRO A 127 -18.46 -21.14 3.20
C PRO A 127 -19.38 -19.92 3.45
N GLU A 128 -20.01 -19.82 4.63
CA GLU A 128 -21.03 -18.80 4.94
C GLU A 128 -20.57 -17.69 5.92
N THR A 129 -19.28 -17.64 6.26
CA THR A 129 -18.70 -16.68 7.23
C THR A 129 -17.99 -15.49 6.58
#